data_AF-A0A7Z0ETY4-F1
#
_entry.id   AF-A0A7Z0ETY4-F1
#
_cell.length_a   1.000
_cell.length_b   1.000
_cell.length_c   1.000
_cell.angle_alpha   90.00
_cell.angle_beta   90.00
_cell.angle_gamma   90.00
#
_symmetry.space_group_name_H-M   'P 1'
#
loop_
_entity.id
_entity.type
_entity.pdbx_description
1 polymer ?
#
loop_
_entity_poly.entity_id
_entity_poly.type
_entity_poly.pdbx_seq_one_letter_code
_entity_poly.pdbx_strand_id
1 'polypeptide(L)'
;MNVFVAAISIVVVLGLALCFVLAVTEVGRALRRNVGGRPIDPAPPTPPSPAPPPLDAAAQELRMRYARGEISREEYLQRKVDLEEF
;
A
#
# COMPACT_ATOMS: atom_id res chain seq x y z
N MET A 1 12.32 12.27 39.52
CA MET A 1 12.06 10.92 38.96
C MET A 1 10.99 10.96 37.87
N ASN A 2 9.78 11.46 38.16
CA ASN A 2 8.67 11.49 37.19
C ASN A 2 8.97 12.27 35.90
N VAL A 3 9.64 13.43 36.01
CA VAL A 3 9.96 14.28 34.85
C VAL A 3 10.95 13.61 33.89
N PHE A 4 11.88 12.81 34.43
CA PHE A 4 12.87 12.07 33.65
C PHE A 4 12.23 10.90 32.89
N VAL A 5 11.32 10.17 33.56
CA VAL A 5 10.51 9.12 32.95
C VAL A 5 9.57 9.69 31.88
N ALA A 6 8.98 10.86 32.12
CA ALA A 6 8.17 11.56 31.13
C ALA A 6 8.99 11.97 29.90
N ALA A 7 10.20 12.53 30.10
CA ALA A 7 11.07 12.88 28.98
C ALA A 7 11.47 11.67 28.13
N ILE A 8 11.84 10.55 28.78
CA ILE A 8 12.21 9.30 28.08
C ILE A 8 11.00 8.74 27.31
N SER A 9 9.83 8.66 27.93
CA SER A 9 8.63 8.14 27.29
C SER A 9 8.21 8.99 26.09
N ILE A 10 8.31 10.32 26.17
CA ILE A 10 8.05 11.22 25.04
C ILE A 10 8.99 10.91 23.87
N VAL A 11 10.30 10.77 24.13
CA VAL A 11 11.28 10.45 23.09
C VAL A 11 11.01 9.09 22.46
N VAL A 12 10.67 8.08 23.27
CA VAL A 12 10.34 6.73 22.77
C VAL A 12 9.07 6.75 21.92
N VAL A 13 8.00 7.39 22.38
CA VAL A 13 6.74 7.49 21.64
C VAL A 13 6.94 8.26 20.34
N LEU A 14 7.69 9.36 20.37
CA LEU A 14 7.99 10.15 19.18
C LEU A 14 8.80 9.33 18.16
N GLY A 15 9.81 8.59 18.63
CA GLY A 15 10.60 7.69 17.79
C GLY A 15 9.77 6.57 17.16
N LEU A 16 8.90 5.93 17.95
CA LEU A 16 8.00 4.88 17.46
C LEU A 16 7.00 5.43 16.44
N ALA A 17 6.42 6.61 16.68
CA ALA A 17 5.51 7.26 15.76
C ALA A 17 6.21 7.59 14.42
N LEU A 18 7.43 8.11 14.47
CA LEU A 18 8.25 8.36 13.29
C LEU A 18 8.55 7.07 12.51
N CYS A 19 9.01 6.02 13.20
CA CYS A 19 9.26 4.72 12.58
C CYS A 19 8.00 4.14 11.92
N PHE A 20 6.86 4.27 12.57
CA PHE A 20 5.58 3.79 12.04
C PHE A 20 5.18 4.55 10.77
N VAL A 21 5.27 5.88 10.77
CA VAL A 21 4.99 6.70 9.58
C VAL A 21 5.93 6.32 8.44
N LEU A 22 7.24 6.19 8.72
CA LEU A 22 8.23 5.81 7.71
C LEU A 22 7.92 4.42 7.12
N ALA A 23 7.61 3.43 7.96
CA ALA A 23 7.24 2.09 7.51
C ALA A 23 6.00 2.10 6.60
N VAL A 24 4.96 2.83 6.98
CA VAL A 24 3.73 2.98 6.17
C VAL A 24 4.03 3.68 4.84
N THR A 25 4.84 4.74 4.86
CA THR A 25 5.20 5.48 3.64
C THR A 25 6.08 4.68 2.69
N GLU A 26 7.03 3.88 3.19
CA GLU A 26 7.88 3.02 2.36
C GLU A 26 7.06 1.90 1.71
N VAL A 27 6.14 1.28 2.45
CA VAL A 27 5.22 0.28 1.88
C VAL A 27 4.33 0.91 0.80
N GLY A 28 3.76 2.09 1.07
CA GLY A 28 2.95 2.83 0.09
C GLY A 28 3.73 3.28 -1.14
N ARG A 29 5.00 3.68 -0.96
CA ARG A 29 5.90 4.14 -2.03
C ARG A 29 6.45 2.99 -2.86
N ALA A 30 6.79 1.86 -2.24
CA ALA A 30 7.17 0.63 -2.94
C ALA A 30 6.01 0.11 -3.79
N LEU A 31 4.79 0.14 -3.25
CA LEU A 31 3.58 -0.24 -3.99
C LEU A 31 3.28 0.75 -5.13
N ARG A 32 3.44 2.06 -4.92
CA ARG A 32 3.32 3.07 -5.99
C ARG A 32 4.40 2.95 -7.07
N ARG A 33 5.62 2.55 -6.73
CA ARG A 33 6.69 2.31 -7.73
C ARG A 33 6.35 1.11 -8.61
N ASN A 34 5.77 0.06 -8.04
CA ASN A 34 5.32 -1.09 -8.83
C ASN A 34 4.08 -0.78 -9.69
N VAL A 35 3.25 0.18 -9.29
CA VAL A 35 2.06 0.61 -10.07
C VAL A 35 2.37 1.74 -11.07
N GLY A 36 3.46 2.51 -10.87
CA GLY A 36 3.82 3.70 -11.68
C GLY A 36 5.00 3.52 -12.63
N GLY A 37 5.54 2.31 -12.79
CA GLY A 37 6.75 2.04 -13.56
C GLY A 37 6.54 1.85 -15.06
N ARG A 38 6.10 2.88 -15.78
CA ARG A 38 6.49 3.03 -17.19
C ARG A 38 6.96 4.46 -17.42
N PRO A 39 8.28 4.73 -17.34
CA PRO A 39 8.83 5.86 -18.07
C PRO A 39 8.53 5.56 -19.55
N ILE A 40 7.66 6.34 -20.17
CA ILE A 40 7.52 6.33 -21.62
C ILE A 40 8.77 7.06 -22.14
N ASP A 41 9.87 6.32 -22.21
CA ASP A 41 10.98 6.69 -23.10
C ASP A 41 10.47 6.58 -24.55
N PRO A 42 10.77 7.53 -25.44
CA PRO A 42 10.42 7.45 -26.84
C PRO A 42 11.37 6.47 -27.53
N ALA A 43 11.09 5.17 -27.41
CA ALA A 43 11.81 4.09 -28.08
C ALA A 43 10.85 3.28 -28.99
N PRO A 44 11.36 2.70 -30.10
CA PRO A 44 10.65 2.44 -31.36
C PRO A 44 9.49 1.42 -31.26
N PRO A 45 8.59 1.35 -32.27
CA PRO A 45 7.29 0.67 -32.14
C PRO A 45 7.49 -0.82 -31.85
N THR A 46 7.29 -1.19 -30.59
CA THR A 46 7.22 -2.57 -30.14
C THR A 46 5.76 -3.03 -30.29
N PRO A 47 5.49 -4.25 -30.78
CA PRO A 47 4.13 -4.76 -31.01
C PRO A 47 3.24 -4.63 -29.77
N PRO A 48 1.89 -4.55 -29.94
CA PRO A 48 0.97 -4.28 -28.85
C PRO A 48 1.19 -5.29 -27.72
N SER A 49 1.67 -4.79 -26.58
CA SER A 49 1.75 -5.55 -25.33
C SER A 49 0.35 -6.11 -25.04
N PRO A 50 0.20 -7.40 -24.71
CA PRO A 50 -1.08 -7.92 -24.27
C PRO A 50 -1.55 -7.07 -23.07
N ALA A 51 -2.80 -6.64 -23.11
CA ALA A 51 -3.42 -5.90 -22.02
C ALA A 51 -3.18 -6.65 -20.69
N PRO A 52 -2.93 -5.94 -19.57
CA PRO A 52 -2.83 -6.59 -18.27
C PRO A 52 -4.07 -7.48 -18.05
N PRO A 53 -3.90 -8.69 -17.49
CA PRO A 53 -5.01 -9.61 -17.31
C PRO A 53 -6.16 -8.93 -16.53
N PRO A 54 -7.43 -9.22 -16.85
CA PRO A 54 -8.60 -8.57 -16.26
C PRO A 54 -8.72 -8.68 -14.72
N LEU A 55 -7.89 -9.49 -14.08
CA LEU A 55 -7.91 -9.78 -12.64
C LEU A 55 -7.65 -8.55 -11.75
N ASP A 56 -6.96 -7.51 -12.23
CA ASP A 56 -6.47 -6.45 -11.33
C ASP A 56 -7.47 -5.32 -11.08
N ALA A 57 -8.54 -5.19 -11.88
CA ALA A 57 -9.51 -4.10 -11.71
C ALA A 57 -10.34 -4.27 -10.42
N ALA A 58 -10.87 -5.48 -10.20
CA ALA A 58 -11.67 -5.79 -9.02
C ALA A 58 -10.82 -5.80 -7.74
N ALA A 59 -9.58 -6.31 -7.82
CA ALA A 59 -8.64 -6.27 -6.69
C ALA A 59 -8.24 -4.83 -6.33
N GLN A 60 -8.07 -3.96 -7.32
CA GLN A 60 -7.75 -2.55 -7.11
C GLN A 60 -8.92 -1.80 -6.48
N GLU A 61 -10.15 -2.08 -6.89
CA GLU A 61 -11.34 -1.51 -6.27
C GLU A 61 -11.47 -1.93 -4.80
N LEU A 62 -11.23 -3.20 -4.50
CA LEU A 62 -11.26 -3.73 -3.13
C LEU A 62 -10.22 -3.03 -2.23
N ARG A 63 -9.00 -2.81 -2.74
CA ARG A 63 -7.94 -2.06 -2.03
C ARG A 63 -8.34 -0.60 -1.77
N MET A 64 -9.01 0.05 -2.74
CA MET A 64 -9.48 1.42 -2.58
C MET A 64 -10.55 1.54 -1.49
N ARG A 65 -11.51 0.61 -1.43
CA ARG A 65 -12.56 0.60 -0.41
C ARG A 65 -12.00 0.38 1.00
N TYR A 66 -11.03 -0.52 1.15
CA TYR A 66 -10.34 -0.74 2.42
C TYR A 66 -9.56 0.51 2.86
N ALA A 67 -8.84 1.16 1.94
CA ALA A 67 -8.09 2.38 2.24
C ALA A 67 -8.99 3.56 2.66
N ARG A 68 -10.24 3.58 2.20
CA ARG A 68 -11.25 4.56 2.62
C ARG A 68 -11.97 4.19 3.93
N GLY A 69 -11.76 2.98 4.44
CA GLY A 69 -12.49 2.45 5.60
C GLY A 69 -13.94 2.07 5.29
N GLU A 70 -14.30 1.90 4.01
CA GLU A 70 -15.64 1.48 3.58
C GLU A 70 -15.88 -0.03 3.84
N ILE A 71 -14.81 -0.81 4.00
CA ILE A 71 -14.85 -2.25 4.33
C ILE A 71 -13.88 -2.57 5.46
N SER A 72 -14.23 -3.57 6.26
CA SER A 72 -13.36 -4.03 7.34
C SER A 72 -12.18 -4.86 6.82
N ARG A 73 -11.19 -5.09 7.69
CA ARG A 73 -10.02 -5.92 7.36
C ARG A 73 -10.44 -7.36 7.05
N GLU A 74 -11.44 -7.87 7.74
CA GLU A 74 -11.97 -9.22 7.57
C GLU A 74 -12.63 -9.37 6.19
N GLU A 75 -13.46 -8.40 5.79
CA GLU A 75 -14.08 -8.38 4.45
C GLU A 75 -13.04 -8.26 3.33
N TYR A 76 -12.02 -7.42 3.53
CA TYR A 76 -10.94 -7.28 2.55
C TYR A 76 -10.18 -8.59 2.33
N LEU A 77 -9.85 -9.31 3.41
CA LEU A 77 -9.12 -10.57 3.31
C LEU A 77 -9.96 -11.67 2.66
N GLN A 78 -11.24 -11.76 3.02
CA GLN A 78 -12.16 -12.74 2.43
C GLN A 78 -12.30 -12.53 0.92
N ARG A 79 -12.66 -11.31 0.49
CA ARG A 79 -12.87 -11.03 -0.94
C ARG A 79 -11.59 -11.09 -1.78
N LYS A 80 -10.41 -10.91 -1.17
CA LYS A 80 -9.12 -11.11 -1.84
C LYS A 80 -8.86 -12.58 -2.14
N VAL A 81 -9.25 -13.49 -1.23
CA VAL A 81 -9.15 -14.93 -1.45
C VAL A 81 -10.17 -15.38 -2.49
N ASP A 82 -11.40 -14.90 -2.39
CA ASP A 82 -12.45 -15.22 -3.37
C ASP A 82 -12.03 -14.80 -4.80
N LEU A 83 -11.36 -13.65 -4.96
CA LEU A 83 -10.83 -13.19 -6.25
C LEU A 83 -9.65 -14.02 -6.79
N GLU A 84 -8.92 -14.73 -5.92
CA GLU A 84 -7.81 -15.62 -6.30
C GLU A 84 -8.32 -17.02 -6.70
N GLU A 85 -9.57 -17.35 -6.37
CA GLU A 85 -10.20 -18.65 -6.64
C GLU A 85 -11.00 -18.70 -7.97
N PHE A 86 -11.07 -17.57 -8.71
CA PHE A 86 -11.68 -17.46 -10.05
C PHE A 86 -10.63 -17.30 -11.16
#